data_AF-A0A847BNN0-F1
#
_entry.id   AF-A0A847BNN0-F1
#
_cell.length_a   1.000
_cell.length_b   1.000
_cell.length_c   1.000
_cell.angle_alpha   90.00
_cell.angle_beta   90.00
_cell.angle_gamma   90.00
#
_symmetry.space_group_name_H-M   'P 1'
#
loop_
_entity.id
_entity.type
_entity.pdbx_description
1 polymer ?
#
loop_
_entity_poly.entity_id
_entity_poly.type
_entity_poly.pdbx_seq_one_letter_code
_entity_poly.pdbx_strand_id
1 'polypeptide(L)' 'MVKVGQKAPLFTASAYYDGEFVTVDLEDYEGKWVLLCFYPGDFTFV' A
#
# COMPACT_ATOMS: atom_id res chain seq x y z
N MET A 1 -7.98 -0.94 -15.82
CA MET A 1 -6.77 -0.12 -16.03
C MET A 1 -6.69 0.91 -14.92
N VAL A 2 -5.53 1.04 -14.27
CA VAL A 2 -5.28 2.12 -13.30
C VAL A 2 -5.14 3.44 -14.05
N LYS A 3 -5.85 4.48 -13.61
CA LYS A 3 -5.87 5.81 -14.26
C LYS A 3 -5.95 6.91 -13.22
N VAL A 4 -5.27 8.02 -13.47
CA VAL A 4 -5.33 9.22 -12.62
C VAL A 4 -6.74 9.80 -12.61
N GLY A 5 -7.18 10.32 -11.46
CA GLY A 5 -8.52 10.91 -11.28
C GLY A 5 -9.67 9.90 -11.16
N GLN A 6 -9.37 8.60 -11.16
CA GLN A 6 -10.32 7.54 -10.85
C GLN A 6 -10.08 7.04 -9.41
N LYS A 7 -11.07 6.36 -8.83
CA LYS A 7 -10.88 5.72 -7.52
C LYS A 7 -9.71 4.73 -7.61
N ALA A 8 -8.82 4.76 -6.61
CA ALA A 8 -7.73 3.82 -6.52
C ALA A 8 -8.28 2.38 -6.44
N PRO A 9 -7.64 1.39 -7.11
CA PRO A 9 -8.04 0.01 -6.99
C PRO A 9 -7.92 -0.47 -5.54
N LEU A 10 -8.97 -1.10 -5.02
CA LEU A 10 -8.95 -1.66 -3.68
C LEU A 10 -7.95 -2.81 -3.61
N PHE A 11 -7.24 -2.89 -2.49
CA PHE A 11 -6.35 -3.99 -2.19
C PHE A 11 -6.37 -4.27 -0.69
N THR A 12 -6.13 -5.53 -0.37
CA THR A 12 -5.85 -6.00 0.98
C THR A 12 -4.54 -6.75 0.92
N ALA A 13 -3.60 -6.44 1.81
CA ALA A 13 -2.27 -7.04 1.82
C ALA A 13 -1.76 -7.25 3.24
N SER A 14 -0.92 -8.27 3.43
CA SER A 14 -0.13 -8.40 4.65
C SER A 14 0.98 -7.36 4.67
N ALA A 15 1.17 -6.70 5.81
CA ALA A 15 2.23 -5.73 6.02
C ALA A 15 2.93 -5.97 7.36
N TYR A 16 4.10 -5.36 7.53
CA TYR A 16 4.79 -5.31 8.80
C TYR A 16 4.79 -3.87 9.32
N TYR A 17 4.20 -3.64 10.50
CA TYR A 17 4.08 -2.32 11.11
C TYR A 17 4.27 -2.43 12.62
N ASP A 18 5.09 -1.53 13.17
CA ASP A 18 5.39 -1.43 14.61
C ASP A 18 5.76 -2.76 15.29
N GLY A 19 6.58 -3.56 14.60
CA GLY A 19 7.06 -4.84 15.13
C GLY A 19 6.16 -6.04 14.86
N GLU A 20 4.98 -5.85 14.27
CA GLU A 20 3.96 -6.88 14.11
C GLU A 20 3.52 -7.08 12.65
N PHE A 21 3.03 -8.29 12.35
CA PHE A 21 2.35 -8.57 11.10
C PHE A 21 0.88 -8.14 11.20
N VAL A 22 0.47 -7.28 10.29
CA VAL A 22 -0.90 -6.75 10.22
C VAL A 22 -1.48 -6.97 8.83
N THR A 23 -2.80 -6.94 8.73
CA THR A 23 -3.51 -6.85 7.45
C THR A 23 -3.86 -5.38 7.21
N VAL A 24 -3.48 -4.87 6.04
CA VAL A 24 -3.78 -3.51 5.59
C VAL A 24 -4.83 -3.59 4.51
N ASP A 25 -5.94 -2.88 4.69
CA ASP A 25 -6.93 -2.62 3.66
C ASP A 25 -6.87 -1.16 3.23
N LEU A 26 -6.95 -0.89 1.93
CA LEU A 26 -7.00 0.48 1.43
C LEU A 26 -8.26 1.23 1.92
N GLU A 27 -9.37 0.52 2.14
CA GLU A 27 -10.62 1.13 2.60
C GLU A 27 -10.50 1.72 4.03
N ASP A 28 -9.61 1.19 4.87
CA ASP A 28 -9.36 1.70 6.23
C ASP A 28 -8.77 3.12 6.26
N TYR A 29 -8.29 3.62 5.11
CA TYR A 29 -7.71 4.94 4.96
C TYR A 29 -8.64 5.97 4.30
N GLU A 30 -9.92 5.65 4.09
CA GLU A 30 -10.90 6.59 3.55
C GLU A 30 -10.93 7.89 4.37
N GLY A 31 -10.99 9.04 3.69
CA GLY A 31 -10.91 10.36 4.31
C GLY A 31 -9.51 10.83 4.73
N LYS A 32 -8.46 10.03 4.50
CA LYS A 32 -7.05 10.42 4.69
C LYS A 32 -6.32 10.50 3.36
N TRP A 33 -5.30 11.36 3.29
CA TRP A 33 -4.35 11.34 2.18
C TRP A 33 -3.41 10.15 2.33
N VAL A 34 -3.27 9.36 1.26
CA VAL A 34 -2.43 8.16 1.22
C VAL A 34 -1.39 8.30 0.11
N LEU A 35 -0.13 8.00 0.43
CA LEU A 35 0.96 7.86 -0.54
C LEU A 35 1.33 6.38 -0.64
N LEU A 36 1.10 5.77 -1.80
CA LEU A 36 1.51 4.39 -2.08
C LEU A 36 2.81 4.40 -2.88
N CYS A 37 3.87 3.81 -2.32
CA CYS A 37 5.19 3.72 -2.95
C CYS A 37 5.50 2.28 -3.32
N PHE A 38 5.89 2.05 -4.58
CA PHE A 38 6.44 0.78 -5.03
C PHE A 38 7.96 0.93 -5.17
N TYR A 39 8.70 -0.07 -4.72
CA TYR A 39 10.15 -0.13 -4.88
C TYR A 39 10.56 -1.53 -5.38
N PRO A 40 11.74 -1.69 -6.02
CA PRO A 40 12.09 -2.91 -6.74
C PRO A 40 12.19 -4.18 -5.90
N GLY A 41 12.68 -4.08 -4.66
CA GLY A 41 12.80 -5.21 -3.75
C GLY A 41 13.75 -4.92 -2.59
N ASP A 42 13.65 -5.73 -1.55
CA ASP A 42 14.58 -5.70 -0.41
C ASP A 42 15.89 -6.41 -0.74
N PHE A 43 16.99 -5.99 -0.09
CA PHE A 43 18.30 -6.66 -0.15
C PHE A 43 18.82 -6.94 -1.58
N THR A 44 18.58 -6.01 -2.51
CA THR A 44 19.14 -6.09 -3.86
C THR A 44 20.64 -5.83 -3.87
N PHE A 45 21.34 -6.34 -4.89
CA PHE A 45 22.72 -5.96 -5.18
C PHE A 45 22.76 -4.51 -5.67
N VAL A 46 23.76 -3.73 -5.20
CA VAL A 46 24.02 -2.35 -5.63
C VAL A 46 25.23 -2.31 -6.54
#